data_AF-A0A7Z2NVK3-F1
#
_entry.id   AF-A0A7Z2NVK3-F1
#
_cell.length_a   1.000
_cell.length_b   1.000
_cell.length_c   1.000
_cell.angle_alpha   90.00
_cell.angle_beta   90.00
_cell.angle_gamma   90.00
#
_symmetry.space_group_name_H-M   'P 1'
#
loop_
_entity.id
_entity.type
_entity.pdbx_description
1 polymer ?
#
loop_
_entity_poly.entity_id
_entity_poly.type
_entity_poly.pdbx_seq_one_letter_code
_entity_poly.pdbx_strand_id
1 'polypeptide(L)'
;MVGPTWTLIEYRPAGGGAPIRAADGEIYQLGFQQGGRLVARLSCNRGTGRWTATDGRAASGAIGIGPIAATMRGCLPGNLDRLAADLERVRSYAVKGGRLHLTIAPDAQATESGTAGGGDYVWTPGG
;
A
#
# COMPACT_ATOMS: atom_id res chain seq x y z
N MET A 1 1.39 13.67 0.44
CA MET A 1 1.85 12.31 0.07
C MET A 1 2.76 12.32 -1.16
N VAL A 2 2.56 13.22 -2.12
CA VAL A 2 3.43 13.39 -3.29
C VAL A 2 4.80 13.95 -2.89
N GLY A 3 5.87 13.49 -3.53
CA GLY A 3 7.23 13.99 -3.32
C GLY A 3 8.19 12.89 -2.86
N PRO A 4 8.12 12.47 -1.59
CA PRO A 4 9.00 11.42 -1.07
C PRO A 4 8.62 10.04 -1.63
N THR A 5 9.60 9.15 -1.65
CA THR A 5 9.33 7.70 -1.70
C THR A 5 8.83 7.28 -0.32
N TRP A 6 7.90 6.33 -0.24
CA TRP A 6 7.38 5.79 1.01
C TRP A 6 7.84 4.36 1.16
N THR A 7 8.48 4.02 2.28
CA THR A 7 8.92 2.66 2.60
C THR A 7 7.93 2.02 3.57
N LEU A 8 7.50 0.80 3.30
CA LEU A 8 6.52 0.10 4.13
C LEU A 8 7.13 -0.25 5.50
N ILE A 9 6.37 0.01 6.57
CA ILE A 9 6.68 -0.46 7.91
C ILE A 9 5.95 -1.76 8.19
N GLU A 10 4.62 -1.75 8.02
CA GLU A 10 3.76 -2.89 8.37
C GLU A 10 2.35 -2.75 7.76
N TYR A 11 1.66 -3.88 7.69
CA TYR A 11 0.21 -3.97 7.49
C TYR A 11 -0.48 -4.29 8.81
N ARG A 12 -1.57 -3.58 9.12
CA ARG A 12 -2.41 -3.78 10.29
C ARG A 12 -3.78 -4.29 9.86
N PRO A 13 -4.13 -5.56 10.13
CA PRO A 13 -5.47 -6.07 9.84
C PRO A 13 -6.53 -5.33 10.66
N ALA A 14 -7.68 -5.02 10.06
CA ALA A 14 -8.77 -4.33 10.77
C ALA A 14 -9.35 -5.15 11.95
N GLY A 15 -9.29 -6.48 11.88
CA GLY A 15 -9.84 -7.40 12.89
C GLY A 15 -8.99 -7.59 14.16
N GLY A 16 -7.98 -6.74 14.40
CA GLY A 16 -7.16 -6.81 15.63
C GLY A 16 -6.08 -7.89 15.63
N GLY A 17 -5.78 -8.49 14.48
CA GLY A 17 -4.64 -9.41 14.32
C GLY A 17 -3.29 -8.71 14.49
N ALA A 18 -2.23 -9.49 14.72
CA ALA A 18 -0.87 -8.97 14.81
C ALA A 18 -0.46 -8.24 13.52
N PRO A 19 0.33 -7.15 13.61
CA PRO A 19 0.87 -6.48 12.43
C PRO A 19 1.75 -7.41 11.61
N ILE A 20 1.61 -7.36 10.28
CA ILE A 20 2.41 -8.14 9.33
C ILE A 20 3.50 -7.24 8.78
N ARG A 21 4.75 -7.71 8.85
CA ARG A 21 5.94 -6.99 8.38
C ARG A 21 6.59 -7.72 7.23
N ALA A 22 7.36 -6.97 6.45
CA ALA A 22 8.26 -7.49 5.46
C ALA A 22 9.22 -8.50 6.11
N ALA A 23 9.49 -9.62 5.44
CA ALA A 23 10.49 -10.56 5.89
C ALA A 23 11.90 -9.97 5.71
N ASP A 24 12.90 -10.61 6.31
CA ASP A 24 14.29 -10.16 6.21
C ASP A 24 14.73 -10.10 4.74
N GLY A 25 15.28 -8.94 4.35
CA GLY A 25 15.73 -8.67 2.98
C GLY A 25 14.63 -8.18 2.03
N GLU A 26 13.36 -8.15 2.45
CA GLU A 26 12.27 -7.59 1.66
C GLU A 26 12.16 -6.07 1.83
N ILE A 27 12.03 -5.36 0.71
CA ILE A 27 11.88 -3.91 0.71
C ILE A 27 10.69 -3.54 -0.18
N TYR A 28 9.70 -2.87 0.42
CA TYR A 28 8.53 -2.38 -0.28
C TYR A 28 8.50 -0.86 -0.27
N GLN A 29 8.40 -0.26 -1.45
CA GLN A 29 8.43 1.19 -1.61
C GLN A 29 7.39 1.67 -2.61
N LEU A 30 6.78 2.82 -2.34
CA LEU A 30 5.84 3.50 -3.22
C LEU A 30 6.27 4.94 -3.47
N GLY A 31 6.27 5.36 -4.74
CA GLY A 31 6.48 6.75 -5.14
C GLY A 31 5.23 7.29 -5.83
N PHE A 32 4.53 8.21 -5.17
CA PHE A 32 3.40 8.94 -5.75
C PHE A 32 3.93 10.17 -6.48
N GLN A 33 4.00 10.10 -7.80
CA GLN A 33 4.51 11.18 -8.65
C GLN A 33 3.41 12.17 -9.03
N GLN A 34 3.80 13.42 -9.29
CA GLN A 34 2.90 14.38 -9.95
C GLN A 34 2.40 13.82 -11.29
N GLY A 35 1.18 14.16 -11.68
CA GLY A 35 0.55 13.61 -12.89
C GLY A 35 -0.11 12.24 -12.72
N GLY A 36 -0.24 11.75 -11.48
CA GLY A 36 -1.03 10.54 -11.18
C GLY A 36 -0.32 9.23 -11.49
N ARG A 37 1.01 9.22 -11.59
CA ARG A 37 1.81 8.00 -11.77
C ARG A 37 2.31 7.45 -10.44
N LEU A 38 2.13 6.15 -10.24
CA LEU A 38 2.65 5.40 -9.11
C LEU A 38 3.83 4.54 -9.57
N VAL A 39 4.95 4.61 -8.85
CA VAL A 39 6.05 3.64 -8.97
C VAL A 39 6.10 2.77 -7.72
N ALA A 40 6.36 1.48 -7.90
CA ALA A 40 6.40 0.52 -6.81
C ALA A 40 7.67 -0.34 -6.89
N ARG A 41 8.30 -0.55 -5.73
CA ARG A 41 9.21 -1.66 -5.48
C ARG A 41 8.46 -2.65 -4.60
N LEU A 42 8.33 -3.88 -5.08
CA LEU A 42 7.60 -4.97 -4.44
C LEU A 42 8.60 -6.08 -4.12
N SER A 43 9.43 -5.84 -3.10
CA SER A 43 10.61 -6.66 -2.80
C SER A 43 11.58 -6.69 -4.00
N CYS A 44 11.69 -7.83 -4.67
CA CYS A 44 12.46 -8.09 -5.88
C CYS A 44 11.83 -7.51 -7.17
N ASN A 45 10.51 -7.29 -7.16
CA ASN A 45 9.73 -6.89 -8.32
C ASN A 45 9.64 -5.37 -8.40
N ARG A 46 9.49 -4.85 -9.62
CA ARG A 46 9.23 -3.44 -9.86
C ARG A 46 7.92 -3.31 -10.62
N GLY A 47 7.14 -2.31 -10.27
CA GLY A 47 5.85 -2.08 -10.90
C GLY A 47 5.51 -0.61 -11.05
N THR A 48 4.51 -0.37 -11.88
CA THR A 48 3.96 0.96 -12.12
C THR A 48 2.46 0.90 -12.20
N GLY A 49 1.80 1.93 -11.70
CA GLY A 49 0.35 2.08 -11.76
C GLY A 49 -0.06 3.54 -11.92
N ARG A 50 -1.36 3.78 -11.84
CA ARG A 50 -1.92 5.13 -11.74
C ARG A 50 -2.52 5.35 -10.36
N TRP A 51 -2.51 6.59 -9.90
CA TRP A 51 -3.20 7.00 -8.68
C TRP A 51 -3.95 8.31 -8.89
N THR A 52 -5.02 8.50 -8.13
CA THR A 52 -5.81 9.73 -8.09
C THR A 52 -6.12 10.10 -6.64
N ALA A 53 -6.16 11.38 -6.33
CA ALA A 53 -6.69 11.88 -5.06
C ALA A 53 -7.30 13.27 -5.28
N THR A 54 -8.31 13.61 -4.49
CA THR A 54 -9.00 14.90 -4.57
C THR A 54 -8.05 16.07 -4.33
N ASP A 55 -7.07 15.90 -3.43
CA ASP A 55 -5.91 16.78 -3.27
C ASP A 55 -4.70 15.98 -2.78
N GLY A 56 -3.73 15.69 -3.66
CA GLY A 56 -2.54 14.91 -3.29
C GLY A 56 -1.56 15.59 -2.30
N ARG A 57 -1.79 16.87 -1.98
CA ARG A 57 -1.04 17.63 -0.97
C ARG A 57 -1.74 17.69 0.37
N ALA A 58 -3.06 17.45 0.41
CA ALA A 58 -3.79 17.36 1.66
C ALA A 58 -3.20 16.26 2.56
N ALA A 59 -3.26 16.48 3.87
CA ALA A 59 -2.79 15.53 4.87
C ALA A 59 -3.68 14.28 4.95
N SER A 60 -4.87 14.27 4.35
CA SER A 60 -5.72 13.09 4.23
C SER A 60 -6.78 13.27 3.15
N GLY A 61 -7.31 12.18 2.63
CA GLY A 61 -8.39 12.23 1.65
C GLY A 61 -8.74 10.87 1.06
N ALA A 62 -9.66 10.89 0.10
CA ALA A 62 -9.92 9.74 -0.77
C ALA A 62 -8.76 9.56 -1.75
N ILE A 63 -8.41 8.30 -2.02
CA ILE A 63 -7.41 7.92 -3.01
C ILE A 63 -7.91 6.71 -3.80
N GLY A 64 -7.66 6.73 -5.10
CA GLY A 64 -7.78 5.56 -5.96
C GLY A 64 -6.39 5.15 -6.44
N ILE A 65 -6.10 3.85 -6.40
CA ILE A 65 -4.91 3.26 -7.02
C ILE A 65 -5.42 2.23 -8.03
N GLY A 66 -5.00 2.36 -9.28
CA GLY A 66 -5.31 1.40 -10.33
C GLY A 66 -4.35 0.21 -10.30
N PRO A 67 -4.56 -0.78 -11.19
CA PRO A 67 -3.73 -1.97 -11.25
C PRO A 67 -2.24 -1.65 -11.37
N ILE A 68 -1.43 -2.41 -10.64
CA ILE A 68 0.03 -2.29 -10.67
C ILE A 68 0.58 -3.33 -11.62
N ALA A 69 1.00 -2.88 -12.81
CA ALA A 69 1.75 -3.72 -13.73
C ALA A 69 3.16 -3.93 -13.16
N ALA A 70 3.44 -5.14 -12.67
CA ALA A 70 4.71 -5.51 -12.06
C ALA A 70 5.43 -6.61 -12.85
N THR A 71 6.76 -6.63 -12.76
CA THR A 71 7.54 -7.78 -13.23
C THR A 71 7.18 -9.03 -12.44
N MET A 72 7.21 -10.20 -13.07
CA MET A 72 7.09 -11.50 -12.39
C MET A 72 8.46 -12.18 -12.32
N ARG A 73 9.34 -11.74 -11.42
CA ARG A 73 10.52 -12.56 -11.07
C ARG A 73 10.08 -13.69 -10.15
N GLY A 74 10.73 -14.85 -10.28
CA GLY A 74 10.58 -15.98 -9.37
C GLY A 74 11.21 -15.66 -8.01
N CYS A 75 10.52 -14.86 -7.22
CA CYS A 75 10.97 -14.48 -5.89
C CYS A 75 10.54 -15.52 -4.88
N LEU A 76 11.28 -15.60 -3.78
CA LEU A 76 10.81 -16.35 -2.62
C LEU A 76 9.47 -15.75 -2.16
N PRO A 77 8.51 -16.58 -1.72
CA PRO A 77 7.27 -16.09 -1.15
C PRO A 77 7.53 -15.17 0.04
N GLY A 78 6.86 -14.03 0.03
CA GLY A 78 6.93 -13.00 1.04
C GLY A 78 5.67 -12.89 1.89
N ASN A 79 5.81 -12.32 3.08
CA ASN A 79 4.65 -12.06 3.97
C ASN A 79 3.65 -11.06 3.35
N LEU A 80 4.09 -10.29 2.35
CA LEU A 80 3.38 -9.16 1.78
C LEU A 80 3.23 -9.25 0.26
N ASP A 81 3.27 -10.45 -0.31
CA ASP A 81 3.08 -10.67 -1.76
C ASP A 81 1.73 -10.17 -2.28
N ARG A 82 0.72 -10.12 -1.39
CA ARG A 82 -0.62 -9.58 -1.70
C ARG A 82 -0.67 -8.05 -1.86
N LEU A 83 0.39 -7.32 -1.49
CA LEU A 83 0.40 -5.86 -1.45
C LEU A 83 -0.08 -5.22 -2.76
N ALA A 84 0.34 -5.74 -3.92
CA ALA A 84 -0.05 -5.18 -5.21
C ALA A 84 -1.58 -5.20 -5.41
N ALA A 85 -2.22 -6.33 -5.08
CA ALA A 85 -3.67 -6.48 -5.17
C ALA A 85 -4.39 -5.65 -4.09
N ASP A 86 -3.84 -5.60 -2.89
CA ASP A 86 -4.42 -4.83 -1.79
C ASP A 86 -4.38 -3.31 -2.07
N LEU A 87 -3.36 -2.82 -2.78
CA LEU A 87 -3.28 -1.39 -3.17
C LEU A 87 -4.46 -0.96 -4.04
N GLU A 88 -4.98 -1.83 -4.91
CA GLU A 88 -6.17 -1.54 -5.74
C GLU A 88 -7.46 -1.38 -4.90
N ARG A 89 -7.46 -1.92 -3.69
CA ARG A 89 -8.57 -1.85 -2.74
C ARG A 89 -8.44 -0.68 -1.76
N VAL A 90 -7.33 0.06 -1.78
CA VAL A 90 -7.19 1.28 -0.96
C VAL A 90 -8.25 2.30 -1.37
N ARG A 91 -8.85 2.95 -0.37
CA ARG A 91 -9.90 3.97 -0.57
C ARG A 91 -9.58 5.31 0.05
N SER A 92 -8.73 5.33 1.08
CA SER A 92 -8.34 6.57 1.74
C SER A 92 -6.88 6.55 2.14
N TYR A 93 -6.33 7.75 2.32
CA TYR A 93 -4.99 7.95 2.85
C TYR A 93 -4.99 9.01 3.95
N ALA A 94 -4.00 8.93 4.83
CA ALA A 94 -3.67 9.98 5.78
C ALA A 94 -2.17 10.05 6.05
N VAL A 95 -1.63 11.26 6.14
CA VAL A 95 -0.26 11.54 6.57
C VAL A 95 -0.34 12.09 8.00
N LYS A 96 0.07 11.28 8.98
CA LYS A 96 -0.01 11.61 10.41
C LYS A 96 1.32 11.26 11.09
N GLY A 97 1.87 12.19 11.87
CA GLY A 97 3.16 11.98 12.54
C GLY A 97 4.30 11.63 11.57
N GLY A 98 4.28 12.21 10.36
CA GLY A 98 5.25 11.92 9.30
C GLY A 98 5.05 10.58 8.59
N ARG A 99 4.10 9.74 9.00
CA ARG A 99 3.82 8.44 8.38
C ARG A 99 2.65 8.54 7.43
N LEU A 100 2.71 7.80 6.32
CA LEU A 100 1.58 7.62 5.42
C LEU A 100 0.81 6.37 5.87
N HIS A 101 -0.50 6.49 5.91
CA HIS A 101 -1.47 5.45 6.17
C HIS A 101 -2.28 5.27 4.88
N LEU A 102 -2.38 4.04 4.39
CA LEU A 102 -3.23 3.67 3.25
C LEU A 102 -4.25 2.66 3.74
N THR A 103 -5.50 3.09 3.82
CA THR A 103 -6.59 2.29 4.39
C THR A 103 -7.35 1.56 3.30
N ILE A 104 -7.46 0.25 3.48
CA ILE A 104 -8.27 -0.65 2.67
C ILE A 104 -9.65 -0.72 3.30
N ALA A 105 -10.68 -0.43 2.52
CA ALA A 105 -12.04 -0.66 2.98
C ALA A 105 -12.31 -2.17 3.09
N PRO A 106 -13.00 -2.66 4.13
CA PRO A 106 -13.45 -4.04 4.18
C PRO A 106 -14.36 -4.31 2.99
N ASP A 107 -14.26 -5.52 2.41
CA ASP A 107 -15.22 -5.91 1.40
C ASP A 107 -16.60 -6.04 2.06
N ALA A 108 -17.64 -5.45 1.46
CA ALA A 108 -18.98 -5.41 2.03
C ALA A 108 -19.60 -6.81 2.28
N GLN A 109 -19.00 -7.87 1.71
CA GLN A 109 -19.43 -9.26 1.82
C GLN A 109 -18.53 -10.10 2.74
N ALA A 110 -17.51 -9.52 3.38
CA ALA A 110 -16.59 -10.23 4.27
C ALA A 110 -17.21 -10.46 5.66
N THR A 111 -18.32 -11.19 5.74
CA THR A 111 -18.95 -11.57 7.01
C THR A 111 -18.58 -12.97 7.50
N GLU A 112 -18.05 -13.87 6.67
CA GLU A 112 -17.97 -15.29 7.07
C GLU A 112 -16.70 -16.06 6.69
N SER A 113 -15.69 -15.43 6.11
CA SER A 113 -14.43 -16.13 5.78
C SER A 113 -13.26 -15.18 5.95
N GLY A 114 -12.45 -15.43 6.98
CA GLY A 114 -11.43 -14.52 7.54
C GLY A 114 -10.24 -14.13 6.65
N THR A 115 -10.43 -13.86 5.36
CA THR A 115 -9.33 -13.58 4.41
C THR A 115 -9.48 -12.29 3.60
N ALA A 116 -10.61 -11.57 3.66
CA ALA A 116 -10.77 -10.29 2.97
C ALA A 116 -11.14 -9.11 3.90
N GLY A 117 -10.51 -9.08 5.09
CA GLY A 117 -10.63 -7.94 6.00
C GLY A 117 -9.96 -6.69 5.41
N GLY A 118 -10.56 -5.52 5.65
CA GLY A 118 -9.88 -4.25 5.45
C GLY A 118 -8.64 -4.13 6.35
N GLY A 119 -7.97 -2.99 6.31
CA GLY A 119 -6.79 -2.78 7.13
C GLY A 119 -6.06 -1.52 6.76
N ASP A 120 -4.88 -1.36 7.33
CA ASP A 120 -4.08 -0.15 7.15
C ASP A 120 -2.62 -0.52 6.88
N TYR A 121 -2.09 -0.04 5.75
CA TYR A 121 -0.66 -0.07 5.50
C TYR A 121 -0.01 1.20 6.04
N VAL A 122 1.00 1.04 6.88
CA VAL A 122 1.74 2.13 7.49
C VAL A 122 3.10 2.25 6.83
N TRP A 123 3.43 3.45 6.37
CA TRP A 123 4.65 3.75 5.62
C TRP A 123 5.41 4.91 6.27
N THR A 124 6.73 4.90 6.11
CA THR A 124 7.61 6.00 6.49
C THR A 124 8.16 6.67 5.24
N PRO A 125 8.49 7.98 5.26
CA PRO A 125 9.26 8.59 4.20
C PRO A 125 10.58 7.82 4.04
N GLY A 126 10.89 7.44 2.81
CA GLY A 126 12.20 6.99 2.38
C GLY A 126 13.09 8.20 2.10
N GLY A 127 14.38 8.06 2.40
CA GLY A 127 15.42 9.00 2.00
C GLY A 127 15.72 8.94 0.50
#